data_AF-A0A135L361-F1
#
_entry.id   AF-A0A135L361-F1
#
_cell.length_a   1.000
_cell.length_b   1.000
_cell.length_c   1.000
_cell.angle_alpha   90.00
_cell.angle_beta   90.00
_cell.angle_gamma   90.00
#
_symmetry.space_group_name_H-M   'P 1'
#
loop_
_entity.id
_entity.type
_entity.pdbx_description
1 polymer ?
#
loop_
_entity_poly.entity_id
_entity_poly.type
_entity_poly.pdbx_seq_one_letter_code
_entity_poly.pdbx_strand_id
1 'polypeptide(L)'
;MMKQKLFDYAAYNGEKSINITIEGKIEPAEFKKVKFTSYGLYVPKILKENMFEDGNEFGFSIAEFISIRPIDSNIVNREIAEEFAIEELVRSPLTKDKNLMIFDEYLFSTINENGVRNDFFFYQHDKNQGTIVKFRYFQRNVDKVLPTFLEVIKHIRFVNES
;
A
#
# COMPACT_ATOMS: atom_id res chain seq x y z
N MET A 1 -22.91 7.71 -0.61
CA MET A 1 -21.67 8.39 -1.04
C MET A 1 -21.02 7.48 -2.07
N MET A 2 -20.71 7.98 -3.27
CA MET A 2 -20.04 7.18 -4.30
C MET A 2 -18.58 7.04 -3.88
N LYS A 3 -18.09 5.81 -3.78
CA LYS A 3 -16.69 5.54 -3.46
C LYS A 3 -15.82 5.73 -4.71
N GLN A 4 -14.56 6.06 -4.49
CA GLN A 4 -13.55 6.32 -5.50
C GLN A 4 -12.60 5.14 -5.60
N LYS A 5 -12.09 4.88 -6.80
CA LYS A 5 -11.01 3.91 -7.02
C LYS A 5 -9.68 4.53 -6.68
N LEU A 6 -8.90 3.87 -5.82
CA LEU A 6 -7.53 4.26 -5.53
C LEU A 6 -6.55 3.70 -6.56
N PHE A 7 -6.77 2.48 -7.05
CA PHE A 7 -5.88 1.84 -8.01
C PHE A 7 -6.45 1.92 -9.43
N ASP A 8 -5.56 2.06 -10.42
CA ASP A 8 -5.91 1.95 -11.84
C ASP A 8 -5.90 0.50 -12.36
N TYR A 9 -5.38 -0.43 -11.56
CA TYR A 9 -5.23 -1.86 -11.85
C TYR A 9 -4.43 -2.18 -13.12
N ALA A 10 -3.54 -1.27 -13.53
CA ALA A 10 -2.76 -1.44 -14.74
C ALA A 10 -1.65 -2.50 -14.59
N ALA A 11 -1.38 -3.23 -15.67
CA ALA A 11 -0.20 -4.08 -15.78
C ALA A 11 1.06 -3.24 -16.03
N TYR A 12 2.20 -3.75 -15.61
CA TYR A 12 3.50 -3.15 -15.88
C TYR A 12 3.83 -3.28 -17.37
N ASN A 13 4.13 -2.15 -18.02
CA ASN A 13 4.37 -2.03 -19.46
C ASN A 13 5.87 -1.97 -19.83
N GLY A 14 6.77 -2.12 -18.85
CA GLY A 14 8.22 -1.99 -19.06
C GLY A 14 8.79 -0.59 -18.83
N GLU A 15 7.95 0.41 -18.53
CA GLU A 15 8.38 1.78 -18.26
C GLU A 15 9.14 1.87 -16.92
N LYS A 16 10.43 2.20 -16.98
CA LYS A 16 11.30 2.15 -15.78
C LYS A 16 11.05 3.29 -14.81
N SER A 17 10.46 4.39 -15.26
CA SER A 17 10.24 5.58 -14.44
C SER A 17 9.06 6.39 -14.94
N ILE A 18 8.30 6.96 -14.02
CA ILE A 18 7.23 7.92 -14.31
C ILE A 18 7.43 9.18 -13.45
N ASN A 19 6.65 10.21 -13.75
CA ASN A 19 6.48 11.36 -12.88
C ASN A 19 5.21 11.19 -12.05
N ILE A 20 5.32 11.34 -10.72
CA ILE A 20 4.18 11.32 -9.80
C ILE A 20 4.03 12.68 -9.13
N THR A 21 2.82 13.01 -8.66
CA THR A 21 2.56 14.32 -8.05
C THR A 21 2.33 14.18 -6.56
N ILE A 22 3.31 14.62 -5.77
CA ILE A 22 3.26 14.58 -4.31
C ILE A 22 3.11 16.01 -3.80
N GLU A 23 2.00 16.31 -3.14
CA GLU A 23 1.72 17.64 -2.57
C GLU A 23 1.89 18.78 -3.60
N GLY A 24 1.48 18.54 -4.85
CA GLY A 24 1.57 19.50 -5.96
C GLY A 24 2.97 19.62 -6.59
N LYS A 25 3.95 18.84 -6.14
CA LYS A 25 5.29 18.77 -6.75
C LYS A 25 5.40 17.53 -7.63
N ILE A 26 6.01 17.70 -8.80
CA ILE A 26 6.28 16.61 -9.72
C ILE A 26 7.62 15.99 -9.33
N GLU A 27 7.59 14.70 -8.97
CA GLU A 27 8.76 13.94 -8.53
C GLU A 27 8.98 12.75 -9.47
N PRO A 28 10.22 12.48 -9.92
CA PRO A 28 10.53 11.27 -10.66
C PRO A 28 10.47 10.06 -9.72
N ALA A 29 9.83 8.99 -10.17
CA ALA A 29 9.70 7.74 -9.44
C ALA A 29 10.17 6.56 -10.30
N GLU A 30 10.95 5.67 -9.70
CA GLU A 30 11.51 4.49 -10.38
C GLU A 30 10.70 3.25 -10.05
N PHE A 31 10.48 2.39 -11.03
CA PHE A 31 9.82 1.13 -10.81
C PHE A 31 10.67 0.20 -9.94
N LYS A 32 10.10 -0.30 -8.83
CA LYS A 32 10.69 -1.31 -7.95
C LYS A 32 9.73 -2.50 -7.85
N LYS A 33 10.24 -3.69 -8.14
CA LYS A 33 9.52 -4.95 -7.96
C LYS A 33 9.45 -5.28 -6.47
N VAL A 34 8.27 -5.64 -5.99
CA VAL A 34 8.10 -6.12 -4.62
C VAL A 34 8.49 -7.60 -4.57
N LYS A 35 9.41 -7.94 -3.67
CA LYS A 35 9.92 -9.31 -3.51
C LYS A 35 8.78 -10.25 -3.10
N PHE A 36 8.78 -11.47 -3.66
CA PHE A 36 7.78 -12.52 -3.40
C PHE A 36 6.33 -12.16 -3.75
N THR A 37 6.11 -11.18 -4.62
CA THR A 37 4.78 -10.87 -5.13
C THR A 37 4.82 -10.64 -6.64
N SER A 38 3.67 -10.76 -7.29
CA SER A 38 3.50 -10.38 -8.69
C SER A 38 3.29 -8.86 -8.88
N TYR A 39 3.76 -8.01 -7.95
CA TYR A 39 3.50 -6.58 -7.97
C TYR A 39 4.79 -5.74 -7.91
N GLY A 40 4.72 -4.53 -8.42
CA GLY A 40 5.71 -3.48 -8.20
C GLY A 40 5.06 -2.12 -8.08
N LEU A 41 5.84 -1.11 -7.72
CA LEU A 41 5.39 0.26 -7.54
C LEU A 41 6.46 1.24 -8.00
N TYR A 42 6.04 2.44 -8.37
CA TYR A 42 6.95 3.54 -8.69
C TYR A 42 7.32 4.30 -7.41
N VAL A 43 8.59 4.24 -7.04
CA VAL A 43 9.10 4.76 -5.78
C VAL A 43 9.88 6.06 -6.04
N PRO A 44 9.44 7.21 -5.50
CA PRO A 44 10.18 8.46 -5.62
C PRO A 44 11.43 8.45 -4.74
N LYS A 45 12.43 9.26 -5.10
CA LYS A 45 13.73 9.34 -4.40
C LYS A 45 13.63 9.72 -2.92
N ILE A 46 12.54 10.36 -2.50
CA ILE A 46 12.29 10.72 -1.10
C ILE A 46 11.99 9.51 -0.22
N LEU A 47 11.60 8.37 -0.80
CA LEU A 47 11.41 7.11 -0.12
C LEU A 47 12.63 6.21 -0.32
N LYS A 48 13.00 5.50 0.74
CA LYS A 48 14.05 4.48 0.72
C LYS A 48 13.43 3.10 0.67
N GLU A 49 14.07 2.21 -0.08
CA GLU A 49 13.80 0.77 -0.03
C GLU A 49 14.58 0.15 1.13
N ASN A 50 13.87 -0.55 2.01
CA ASN A 50 14.44 -1.37 3.07
C ASN A 50 14.25 -2.84 2.67
N MET A 51 15.35 -3.55 2.46
CA MET A 51 15.35 -4.95 2.06
C MET A 51 15.40 -5.85 3.29
N PHE A 52 14.49 -6.82 3.35
CA PHE A 52 14.41 -7.85 4.37
C PHE A 52 14.50 -9.25 3.73
N GLU A 53 14.65 -10.27 4.58
CA GLU A 53 14.70 -11.66 4.10
C GLU A 53 13.38 -12.07 3.46
N ASP A 54 12.26 -11.64 4.05
CA ASP A 54 10.87 -11.98 3.73
C ASP A 54 10.16 -10.97 2.83
N GLY A 55 10.82 -9.88 2.43
CA GLY A 55 10.22 -8.88 1.57
C GLY A 55 11.01 -7.59 1.47
N ASN A 56 10.39 -6.57 0.91
CA ASN A 56 10.90 -5.20 0.91
C ASN A 56 9.81 -4.22 1.31
N GLU A 57 10.23 -3.11 1.92
CA GLU A 57 9.36 -2.03 2.37
C GLU A 57 9.88 -0.70 1.84
N PHE A 58 8.97 0.25 1.59
CA PHE A 58 9.32 1.54 0.99
C PHE A 58 8.84 2.68 1.87
N GLY A 59 9.74 3.53 2.34
CA GLY A 59 9.37 4.48 3.38
C GLY A 59 10.34 5.62 3.60
N PHE A 60 9.92 6.59 4.42
CA PHE A 60 10.81 7.65 4.91
C PHE A 60 11.81 7.09 5.94
N SER A 61 11.42 6.03 6.65
CA SER A 61 12.23 5.32 7.64
C SER A 61 11.71 3.91 7.86
N ILE A 62 12.41 3.11 8.68
CA ILE A 62 11.93 1.78 9.12
C ILE A 62 10.67 1.84 10.01
N ALA A 63 10.28 3.03 10.49
CA ALA A 63 9.06 3.21 11.29
C ALA A 63 7.90 3.78 10.45
N GLU A 64 8.19 4.30 9.26
CA GLU A 64 7.24 4.98 8.38
C GLU A 64 7.38 4.45 6.95
N PHE A 65 6.58 3.44 6.61
CA PHE A 65 6.74 2.68 5.38
C PHE A 65 5.43 2.14 4.79
N ILE A 66 5.52 1.75 3.53
CA ILE A 66 4.57 0.96 2.77
C ILE A 66 5.11 -0.48 2.70
N SER A 67 4.27 -1.45 3.04
CA SER A 67 4.53 -2.87 2.84
C SER A 67 3.43 -3.48 1.98
N ILE A 68 3.81 -4.37 1.07
CA ILE A 68 2.91 -5.09 0.18
C ILE A 68 3.08 -6.59 0.46
N ARG A 69 2.00 -7.28 0.82
CA ARG A 69 2.02 -8.68 1.25
C ARG A 69 1.07 -9.52 0.42
N PRO A 70 1.51 -10.66 -0.15
CA PRO A 70 0.62 -11.53 -0.92
C PRO A 70 -0.43 -12.14 0.02
N ILE A 71 -1.64 -12.38 -0.51
CA ILE A 71 -2.66 -13.16 0.21
C ILE A 71 -2.47 -14.61 -0.21
N ASP A 72 -2.13 -15.48 0.75
CA ASP A 72 -1.95 -16.91 0.51
C ASP A 72 -3.31 -17.64 0.54
N SER A 73 -4.07 -17.50 -0.56
CA SER A 73 -5.38 -18.15 -0.72
C SER A 73 -5.66 -18.45 -2.19
N ASN A 74 -6.31 -19.59 -2.44
CA ASN A 74 -6.77 -19.99 -3.78
C ASN A 74 -7.87 -19.09 -4.35
N ILE A 75 -8.58 -18.37 -3.47
CA ILE A 75 -9.59 -17.38 -3.84
C ILE A 75 -9.27 -16.13 -3.05
N VAL A 76 -9.15 -14.99 -3.74
CA VAL A 76 -8.87 -13.71 -3.10
C VAL A 76 -10.12 -12.85 -3.21
N ASN A 77 -10.62 -12.41 -2.06
CA ASN A 77 -11.73 -11.48 -1.97
C ASN A 77 -11.52 -10.56 -0.78
N ARG A 78 -12.44 -9.59 -0.62
CA ARG A 78 -12.35 -8.59 0.43
C ARG A 78 -12.43 -9.17 1.84
N GLU A 79 -13.29 -10.15 2.08
CA GLU A 79 -13.48 -10.76 3.40
C GLU A 79 -12.18 -11.44 3.86
N ILE A 80 -11.58 -12.24 2.99
CA ILE A 80 -10.28 -12.88 3.21
C ILE A 80 -9.19 -11.82 3.43
N ALA A 81 -9.19 -10.75 2.62
CA ALA A 81 -8.24 -9.66 2.79
C ALA A 81 -8.37 -8.97 4.16
N GLU A 82 -9.59 -8.78 4.65
CA GLU A 82 -9.86 -8.23 5.98
C GLU A 82 -9.40 -9.18 7.09
N GLU A 83 -9.64 -10.49 6.96
CA GLU A 83 -9.16 -11.51 7.90
C GLU A 83 -7.63 -11.51 8.01
N PHE A 84 -6.92 -11.61 6.88
CA PHE A 84 -5.45 -11.56 6.83
C PHE A 84 -4.91 -10.26 7.47
N ALA A 85 -5.53 -9.12 7.17
CA ALA A 85 -5.11 -7.84 7.74
C ALA A 85 -5.38 -7.76 9.25
N ILE A 86 -6.43 -8.42 9.75
CA ILE A 86 -6.75 -8.50 11.18
C ILE A 86 -5.75 -9.39 11.93
N GLU A 87 -5.29 -10.49 11.33
CA GLU A 87 -4.28 -11.37 11.93
C GLU A 87 -2.95 -10.63 12.21
N GLU A 88 -2.61 -9.61 11.41
CA GLU A 88 -1.44 -8.76 11.67
C GLU A 88 -1.60 -7.83 12.90
N LEU A 89 -2.81 -7.70 13.46
CA LEU A 89 -3.08 -6.76 14.53
C LEU A 89 -2.61 -7.31 15.87
N VAL A 90 -1.47 -6.81 16.33
CA VAL A 90 -1.06 -6.95 17.73
C VAL A 90 -1.89 -6.01 18.61
N ARG A 91 -3.11 -6.43 18.96
CA ARG A 91 -3.97 -5.83 20.00
C ARG A 91 -4.37 -4.36 19.81
N SER A 92 -4.32 -3.85 18.58
CA SER A 92 -4.74 -2.47 18.29
C SER A 92 -6.22 -2.44 17.88
N PRO A 93 -7.04 -1.52 18.42
CA PRO A 93 -8.45 -1.45 18.07
C PRO A 93 -8.64 -1.07 16.60
N LEU A 94 -9.62 -1.70 15.95
CA LEU A 94 -10.05 -1.35 14.60
C LEU A 94 -10.71 0.03 14.60
N THR A 95 -10.35 0.84 13.62
CA THR A 95 -10.88 2.18 13.40
C THR A 95 -11.18 2.39 11.93
N LYS A 96 -12.07 3.33 11.62
CA LYS A 96 -12.34 3.76 10.24
C LYS A 96 -12.00 5.24 10.10
N ASP A 97 -11.04 5.54 9.23
CA ASP A 97 -10.71 6.92 8.90
C ASP A 97 -11.65 7.44 7.80
N LYS A 98 -12.38 8.51 8.12
CA LYS A 98 -13.35 9.12 7.22
C LYS A 98 -12.74 9.59 5.89
N ASN A 99 -11.48 10.01 5.90
CA ASN A 99 -10.76 10.46 4.71
C ASN A 99 -10.34 9.30 3.81
N LEU A 100 -10.19 8.10 4.36
CA LEU A 100 -9.83 6.89 3.59
C LEU A 100 -11.05 6.06 3.19
N MET A 101 -12.16 6.17 3.93
CA MET A 101 -13.42 5.49 3.61
C MET A 101 -14.01 5.86 2.24
N ILE A 102 -13.53 6.95 1.63
CA ILE A 102 -13.89 7.31 0.27
C ILE A 102 -13.34 6.32 -0.76
N PHE A 103 -12.26 5.59 -0.45
CA PHE A 103 -11.66 4.61 -1.35
C PHE A 103 -12.34 3.26 -1.23
N ASP A 104 -12.62 2.62 -2.36
CA ASP A 104 -13.18 1.27 -2.41
C ASP A 104 -12.25 0.25 -1.75
N GLU A 105 -10.95 0.43 -1.96
CA GLU A 105 -9.91 -0.52 -1.58
C GLU A 105 -9.51 -0.41 -0.12
N TYR A 106 -9.82 0.71 0.54
CA TYR A 106 -9.56 0.89 1.96
C TYR A 106 -10.35 -0.13 2.79
N LEU A 107 -9.65 -0.90 3.62
CA LEU A 107 -10.23 -1.89 4.52
C LEU A 107 -10.56 -1.24 5.87
N PHE A 108 -9.53 -0.86 6.61
CA PHE A 108 -9.62 -0.26 7.93
C PHE A 108 -8.27 0.35 8.35
N SER A 109 -8.27 1.02 9.50
CA SER A 109 -7.08 1.56 10.14
C SER A 109 -6.97 1.05 11.56
N THR A 110 -5.76 1.07 12.12
CA THR A 110 -5.53 0.88 13.56
C THR A 110 -4.60 1.96 14.08
N ILE A 111 -4.76 2.32 15.35
CA ILE A 111 -3.85 3.22 16.05
C ILE A 111 -3.57 2.61 17.42
N ASN A 112 -2.30 2.39 17.76
CA ASN A 112 -1.92 1.89 19.08
C ASN A 112 -1.72 3.03 20.08
N GLU A 113 -1.50 2.69 21.35
CA GLU A 113 -1.27 3.65 22.45
C GLU A 113 -0.07 4.58 22.23
N ASN A 114 0.91 4.14 21.44
CA ASN A 114 2.11 4.91 21.09
C ASN A 114 1.89 5.85 19.89
N GLY A 115 0.65 5.95 19.39
CA GLY A 115 0.32 6.76 18.23
C GLY A 115 0.87 6.23 16.91
N VAL A 116 1.27 4.95 16.85
CA VAL A 116 1.59 4.28 15.59
C VAL A 116 0.29 3.89 14.92
N ARG A 117 0.11 4.39 13.71
CA ARG A 117 -1.02 4.12 12.85
C ARG A 117 -0.66 3.10 11.79
N ASN A 118 -1.60 2.20 11.49
CA ASN A 118 -1.57 1.39 10.30
C ASN A 118 -2.84 1.62 9.47
N ASP A 119 -2.71 1.75 8.16
CA ASP A 119 -3.84 1.78 7.22
C ASP A 119 -3.72 0.61 6.26
N PHE A 120 -4.82 -0.10 6.04
CA PHE A 120 -4.86 -1.30 5.21
C PHE A 120 -5.73 -1.09 3.99
N PHE A 121 -5.21 -1.51 2.83
CA PHE A 121 -5.90 -1.46 1.56
C PHE A 121 -5.80 -2.82 0.87
N PHE A 122 -6.85 -3.18 0.14
CA PHE A 122 -6.89 -4.40 -0.64
C PHE A 122 -6.74 -4.08 -2.13
N TYR A 123 -5.64 -4.56 -2.72
CA TYR A 123 -5.43 -4.52 -4.15
C TYR A 123 -5.78 -5.90 -4.73
N GLN A 124 -6.76 -5.95 -5.63
CA GLN A 124 -7.17 -7.16 -6.33
C GLN A 124 -6.94 -7.01 -7.84
N HIS A 125 -6.03 -7.79 -8.42
CA HIS A 125 -5.86 -7.82 -9.87
C HIS A 125 -6.94 -8.68 -10.52
N ASP A 126 -7.14 -9.90 -10.00
CA ASP A 126 -8.18 -10.82 -10.45
C ASP A 126 -8.73 -11.66 -9.28
N LYS A 127 -9.56 -12.67 -9.57
CA LYS A 127 -10.20 -13.51 -8.54
C LYS A 127 -9.24 -14.33 -7.68
N ASN A 128 -8.03 -14.58 -8.18
CA ASN A 128 -7.03 -15.45 -7.56
C ASN A 128 -5.76 -14.67 -7.19
N GLN A 129 -5.64 -13.42 -7.63
CA GLN A 129 -4.47 -12.58 -7.39
C GLN A 129 -4.86 -11.27 -6.70
N GLY A 130 -4.40 -11.13 -5.45
CA GLY A 130 -4.49 -9.89 -4.71
C GLY A 130 -3.44 -9.79 -3.61
N THR A 131 -3.33 -8.60 -3.04
CA THR A 131 -2.34 -8.27 -2.03
C THR A 131 -2.92 -7.28 -1.03
N ILE A 132 -2.43 -7.37 0.21
CA ILE A 132 -2.64 -6.34 1.23
C ILE A 132 -1.54 -5.30 1.09
N VAL A 133 -1.97 -4.06 0.96
CA VAL A 133 -1.11 -2.89 1.05
C VAL A 133 -1.31 -2.29 2.43
N LYS A 134 -0.22 -2.17 3.19
CA LYS A 134 -0.21 -1.61 4.53
C LYS A 134 0.68 -0.38 4.58
N PHE A 135 0.14 0.67 5.15
CA PHE A 135 0.92 1.81 5.61
C PHE A 135 1.18 1.63 7.09
N ARG A 136 2.40 1.92 7.53
CA ARG A 136 2.73 2.12 8.95
C ARG A 136 3.38 3.47 9.10
N TYR A 137 2.91 4.30 10.03
CA TYR A 137 3.52 5.60 10.32
C TYR A 137 3.04 6.16 11.66
N PHE A 138 3.65 7.24 12.14
CA PHE A 138 3.14 7.92 13.34
C PHE A 138 1.96 8.84 12.99
N GLN A 139 0.86 8.76 13.75
CA GLN A 139 -0.33 9.59 13.53
C GLN A 139 -0.01 11.09 13.51
N ARG A 140 0.95 11.54 14.32
CA ARG A 140 1.43 12.95 14.32
C ARG A 140 2.03 13.42 13.00
N ASN A 141 2.42 12.50 12.12
CA ASN A 141 3.04 12.78 10.82
C ASN A 141 2.08 12.54 9.64
N VAL A 142 0.79 12.32 9.90
CA VAL A 142 -0.21 11.95 8.89
C VAL A 142 -0.22 12.90 7.69
N ASP A 143 -0.18 14.21 7.92
CA ASP A 143 -0.30 15.22 6.87
C ASP A 143 0.84 15.16 5.86
N LYS A 144 2.03 14.72 6.29
CA LYS A 144 3.20 14.54 5.41
C LYS A 144 3.22 13.16 4.76
N VAL A 145 2.97 12.13 5.56
CA VAL A 145 3.21 10.74 5.14
C VAL A 145 2.09 10.21 4.26
N LEU A 146 0.84 10.44 4.67
CA LEU A 146 -0.31 9.83 4.02
C LEU A 146 -0.50 10.27 2.56
N PRO A 147 -0.36 11.58 2.20
CA PRO A 147 -0.48 11.98 0.79
C PRO A 147 0.57 11.35 -0.11
N THR A 148 1.82 11.25 0.39
CA THR A 148 2.91 10.60 -0.33
C THR A 148 2.61 9.13 -0.56
N PHE A 149 2.20 8.42 0.49
CA PHE A 149 1.94 6.98 0.41
C PHE A 149 0.75 6.67 -0.50
N LEU A 150 -0.34 7.42 -0.37
CA LEU A 150 -1.49 7.30 -1.27
C LEU A 150 -1.10 7.53 -2.72
N GLU A 151 -0.30 8.56 -3.01
CA GLU A 151 0.16 8.80 -4.37
C GLU A 151 0.98 7.64 -4.91
N VAL A 152 1.93 7.12 -4.14
CA VAL A 152 2.79 6.00 -4.54
C VAL A 152 1.97 4.75 -4.85
N ILE A 153 1.00 4.38 -4.00
CA ILE A 153 0.28 3.12 -4.19
C ILE A 153 -0.74 3.15 -5.32
N LYS A 154 -1.24 4.33 -5.73
CA LYS A 154 -2.06 4.46 -6.96
C LYS A 154 -1.35 3.88 -8.18
N HIS A 155 -0.01 3.93 -8.16
CA HIS A 155 0.85 3.46 -9.24
C HIS A 155 1.38 2.04 -9.02
N ILE A 156 0.75 1.23 -8.16
CA ILE A 156 1.02 -0.21 -8.12
C ILE A 156 0.71 -0.81 -9.49
N ARG A 157 1.58 -1.70 -9.96
CA ARG A 157 1.42 -2.43 -11.22
C ARG A 157 1.52 -3.92 -10.98
N PHE A 158 0.65 -4.66 -11.65
CA PHE A 158 0.82 -6.10 -11.79
C PHE A 158 1.95 -6.41 -12.76
N VAL A 159 2.90 -7.25 -12.36
CA VAL A 159 4.03 -7.67 -13.18
C VAL A 159 3.72 -9.06 -13.70
N ASN A 160 3.39 -9.13 -14.99
CA ASN A 160 3.15 -10.39 -15.66
C ASN A 160 4.49 -11.13 -15.84
N GLU A 161 4.68 -12.18 -15.05
CA GLU A 161 5.80 -13.10 -15.20
C GLU A 161 5.39 -14.15 -16.26
N SER A 162 5.48 -13.73 -17.53
CA SER A 162 5.35 -14.63 -18.69
C SER A 162 6.67 -15.29 -19.02
#